data_AF-A0A0X9MY60-F1
#
_entry.id   AF-A0A0X9MY60-F1
#
_cell.length_a   1.000
_cell.length_b   1.000
_cell.length_c   1.000
_cell.angle_alpha   90.00
_cell.angle_beta   90.00
_cell.angle_gamma   90.00
#
_symmetry.space_group_name_H-M   'P 1'
#
loop_
_entity.id
_entity.type
_entity.pdbx_description
1 polymer ?
#
loop_
_entity_poly.entity_id
_entity_poly.type
_entity_poly.pdbx_seq_one_letter_code
_entity_poly.pdbx_strand_id
1 'polypeptide(L)' 'VAFTGSYETGKKIMASAAPMVKPVSLELGGKSPIVV' A
#
# COMPACT_ATOMS: atom_id res chain seq x y z
N VAL A 1 1.20 10.44 -1.72
CA VAL A 1 1.83 9.81 -0.52
C VAL A 1 2.64 8.64 -1.02
N ALA A 2 3.89 8.49 -0.61
CA ALA A 2 4.67 7.29 -0.88
C ALA A 2 4.83 6.52 0.43
N PHE A 3 4.51 5.22 0.43
CA PHE A 3 4.57 4.38 1.63
C PHE A 3 5.00 2.96 1.28
N THR A 4 5.92 2.42 2.07
CA THR A 4 6.31 1.01 2.06
C THR A 4 6.04 0.42 3.43
N GLY A 5 5.36 -0.72 3.49
CA GLY A 5 5.03 -1.36 4.76
C GLY A 5 4.00 -2.47 4.60
N SER A 6 3.18 -2.66 5.64
CA SER A 6 2.19 -3.74 5.65
C SER A 6 0.90 -3.36 4.91
N TYR A 7 0.23 -4.38 4.36
CA TYR A 7 -1.08 -4.25 3.72
C TYR A 7 -2.12 -3.54 4.61
N GLU A 8 -2.21 -3.93 5.88
CA GLU A 8 -3.19 -3.35 6.82
C GLU A 8 -3.00 -1.84 7.02
N THR A 9 -1.75 -1.37 7.07
CA THR A 9 -1.46 0.06 7.19
C THR A 9 -1.69 0.77 5.85
N GLY A 10 -1.27 0.17 4.74
CA GLY A 10 -1.51 0.71 3.38
C GLY A 10 -2.98 0.93 3.08
N LYS A 11 -3.84 -0.02 3.48
CA LYS A 11 -5.30 0.07 3.35
C LYS A 11 -5.87 1.31 4.07
N LYS A 12 -5.40 1.58 5.30
CA LYS A 12 -5.82 2.77 6.06
C LYS A 12 -5.34 4.05 5.39
N ILE A 13 -4.09 4.09 4.92
CA ILE A 13 -3.52 5.24 4.21
C ILE A 13 -4.34 5.56 2.95
N MET A 14 -4.72 4.55 2.17
CA MET A 14 -5.54 4.73 0.97
C MET A 14 -6.90 5.33 1.29
N ALA A 15 -7.59 4.81 2.31
CA ALA A 15 -8.89 5.34 2.74
C ALA A 15 -8.81 6.80 3.20
N SER A 16 -7.77 7.16 3.95
CA SER A 16 -7.54 8.55 4.39
C SER A 16 -7.18 9.50 3.24
N ALA A 17 -6.58 9.01 2.16
CA ALA A 17 -6.19 9.82 1.01
C ALA A 17 -7.35 10.08 0.02
N ALA A 18 -8.36 9.21 -0.01
CA ALA A 18 -9.45 9.25 -0.99
C ALA A 18 -10.26 10.56 -1.01
N PRO A 19 -10.66 11.18 0.12
CA PRO A 19 -11.45 12.41 0.11
C PRO A 19 -10.74 13.59 -0.55
N MET A 20 -9.40 13.59 -0.52
CA MET A 20 -8.58 14.65 -1.10
C MET A 20 -8.19 14.36 -2.56
N VAL A 21 -8.59 13.20 -3.11
CA VAL A 21 -8.14 12.69 -4.41
C VAL A 21 -6.60 12.71 -4.49
N LYS A 22 -5.94 12.47 -3.36
CA LYS A 22 -4.48 12.60 -3.27
C LYS A 22 -3.84 11.37 -3.90
N PRO A 23 -2.93 11.52 -4.88
CA PRO A 23 -2.25 10.37 -5.46
C PRO A 23 -1.42 9.65 -4.40
N VAL A 24 -1.45 8.32 -4.41
CA VAL A 24 -0.69 7.45 -3.50
C VAL A 24 0.08 6.37 -4.25
N SER A 25 1.25 6.01 -3.72
CA SER A 25 2.08 4.89 -4.15
C SER A 25 2.33 4.00 -2.92
N LEU A 26 1.97 2.73 -3.00
CA LEU A 26 1.91 1.81 -1.86
C LEU A 26 2.62 0.49 -2.18
N GLU A 27 3.72 0.21 -1.49
CA GLU A 27 4.45 -1.06 -1.58
C GLU A 27 4.16 -1.91 -0.33
N LEU A 28 3.31 -2.93 -0.47
CA LEU A 28 2.61 -3.58 0.66
C LEU A 28 3.11 -4.98 1.00
N GLY A 29 4.30 -5.34 0.50
CA GLY A 29 4.87 -6.67 0.62
C GLY A 29 4.12 -7.71 -0.22
N GLY A 30 4.43 -8.98 0.01
CA GLY A 30 3.86 -10.10 -0.72
C GLY A 30 4.50 -11.42 -0.29
N LYS A 31 3.95 -12.53 -0.77
CA LYS A 31 4.52 -13.87 -0.57
C LYS A 31 4.99 -14.40 -1.91
N SER A 32 6.01 -13.75 -2.47
CA SER A 32 6.57 -14.10 -3.77
C SER A 32 7.07 -15.55 -3.74
N PRO A 33 6.52 -16.45 -4.57
CA PRO A 33 6.95 -17.84 -4.58
C PRO A 33 8.35 -17.95 -5.20
N ILE A 34 9.14 -18.90 -4.70
CA ILE A 34 10.33 -19.38 -5.38
C ILE A 34 9.96 -20.72 -6.02
N VAL A 35 10.00 -20.76 -7.35
CA VAL A 35 9.77 -21.97 -8.12
C VAL A 35 11.14 -22.56 -8.46
N VAL A 36 11.32 -23.85 -8.17
CA VAL A 36 12.54 -24.63 -8.45
C VAL A 36 12.24 -25.61 -9.57
#